data_AF-A0A2V9UHF7-F1
#
_entry.id   AF-A0A2V9UHF7-F1
#
_cell.length_a   1.000
_cell.length_b   1.000
_cell.length_c   1.000
_cell.angle_alpha   90.00
_cell.angle_beta   90.00
_cell.angle_gamma   90.00
#
_symmetry.space_group_name_H-M   'P 1'
#
loop_
_entity.id
_entity.type
_entity.pdbx_description
1 polymer ?
#
loop_
_entity_poly.entity_id
_entity_poly.type
_entity_poly.pdbx_seq_one_letter_code
_entity_poly.pdbx_strand_id
1 'polypeptide(L)'
;MAAYHHVRDHRDTPGSLLIQHGSYQWVSLEDQPSIPAGEVSLYRGIGQATRLRCLRFRPEELSPANGEVWRKYLRVQADMLSDSILSFNTIHDRLKRCETAGLRDGTWVGDELATQAGLDIQSPGFARDLWHAAQQSYSLERVMGVVKFGPHHVVVKTPLSNIRITTFFAGESEAKIVDPSQISEVQAVGCEVDFAPPME
;
A
#
# COMPACT_ATOMS: atom_id res chain seq x y z
N MET A 1 13.45 -2.86 3.93
CA MET A 1 12.69 -3.86 4.72
C MET A 1 13.53 -5.13 4.80
N ALA A 2 13.51 -5.82 5.94
CA ALA A 2 14.11 -7.14 6.11
C ALA A 2 13.01 -8.21 6.13
N ALA A 3 13.27 -9.34 5.48
CA ALA A 3 12.41 -10.51 5.50
C ALA A 3 13.19 -11.71 6.04
N TYR A 4 12.71 -12.30 7.13
CA TYR A 4 13.28 -13.49 7.74
C TYR A 4 12.40 -14.68 7.39
N HIS A 5 12.93 -15.63 6.64
CA HIS A 5 12.19 -16.80 6.17
C HIS A 5 12.28 -17.96 7.16
N HIS A 6 11.41 -18.95 6.96
CA HIS A 6 11.34 -20.17 7.79
C HIS A 6 11.04 -19.87 9.26
N VAL A 7 10.40 -18.73 9.54
CA VAL A 7 9.93 -18.36 10.88
C VAL A 7 8.56 -19.00 11.07
N ARG A 8 8.38 -19.67 12.21
CA ARG A 8 7.11 -20.31 12.54
C ARG A 8 6.29 -19.47 13.52
N ASP A 9 4.97 -19.50 13.38
CA ASP A 9 4.06 -18.87 14.33
C ASP A 9 3.87 -19.74 15.60
N HIS A 10 3.03 -19.27 16.54
CA HIS A 10 2.68 -19.99 17.76
C HIS A 10 1.98 -21.35 17.53
N ARG A 11 1.49 -21.61 16.32
CA ARG A 11 0.84 -22.86 15.89
C ARG A 11 1.76 -23.74 15.03
N ASP A 12 3.06 -23.43 14.99
CA ASP A 12 4.06 -24.12 14.17
C ASP A 12 3.86 -23.95 12.65
N THR A 13 3.06 -22.98 12.20
CA THR A 13 2.84 -22.70 10.78
C THR A 13 4.06 -22.01 10.20
N PRO A 14 4.61 -22.45 9.05
CA PRO A 14 5.76 -21.81 8.44
C PRO A 14 5.39 -20.51 7.72
N GLY A 15 6.24 -19.49 7.88
CA GLY A 15 6.00 -18.15 7.37
C GLY A 15 7.28 -17.34 7.19
N SER A 16 7.07 -16.05 6.94
CA SER A 16 8.12 -15.03 6.95
C SER A 16 7.80 -13.95 7.97
N LEU A 17 8.81 -13.52 8.71
CA LEU A 17 8.75 -12.33 9.56
C LEU A 17 9.30 -11.13 8.77
N LEU A 18 8.43 -10.17 8.47
CA LEU A 18 8.78 -8.90 7.85
C LEU A 18 9.05 -7.87 8.95
N ILE A 19 10.14 -7.11 8.81
CA ILE A 19 10.50 -6.04 9.74
C ILE A 19 10.85 -4.78 8.94
N GLN A 20 10.21 -3.67 9.29
CA GLN A 20 10.40 -2.36 8.67
C GLN A 20 10.18 -1.24 9.69
N HIS A 21 11.26 -0.58 10.08
CA HIS A 21 11.23 0.72 10.77
C HIS A 21 10.33 0.76 12.02
N GLY A 22 10.44 -0.28 12.86
CA GLY A 22 9.64 -0.44 14.09
C GLY A 22 8.36 -1.24 13.88
N SER A 23 7.91 -1.40 12.64
CA SER A 23 6.82 -2.31 12.29
C SER A 23 7.31 -3.73 12.07
N TYR A 24 6.51 -4.71 12.48
CA TYR A 24 6.78 -6.12 12.22
C TYR A 24 5.50 -6.90 11.94
N GLN A 25 5.62 -7.90 11.07
CA GLN A 25 4.50 -8.69 10.59
C GLN A 25 4.96 -10.13 10.34
N TRP A 26 4.34 -11.11 10.98
CA TRP A 26 4.47 -12.49 10.52
C TRP A 26 3.38 -12.77 9.49
N VAL A 27 3.74 -13.40 8.37
CA VAL A 27 2.82 -13.81 7.31
C VAL A 27 3.07 -15.25 6.90
N SER A 28 1.99 -15.98 6.62
CA SER A 28 2.07 -17.40 6.25
C SER A 28 2.72 -17.57 4.86
N LEU A 29 3.46 -18.66 4.66
CA LEU A 29 3.97 -19.01 3.33
C LEU A 29 2.85 -19.42 2.37
N GLU A 30 1.72 -19.88 2.88
CA GLU A 30 0.55 -20.24 2.07
C GLU A 30 -0.09 -18.99 1.44
N ASP A 31 -0.23 -17.92 2.21
CA ASP A 31 -0.77 -16.64 1.72
C ASP A 31 0.26 -15.88 0.87
N GLN A 32 1.56 -16.02 1.20
CA GLN A 32 2.64 -15.27 0.55
C GLN A 32 3.79 -16.17 0.05
N PRO A 33 3.53 -17.07 -0.91
CA PRO A 33 4.54 -18.01 -1.41
C PRO A 33 5.67 -17.32 -2.19
N SER A 34 5.45 -16.11 -2.70
CA SER A 34 6.41 -15.38 -3.53
C SER A 34 7.38 -14.48 -2.75
N ILE A 35 7.22 -14.34 -1.43
CA ILE A 35 8.11 -13.52 -0.59
C ILE A 35 9.60 -13.90 -0.74
N PRO A 36 9.99 -15.19 -0.77
CA PRO A 36 11.38 -15.58 -1.01
C PRO A 36 11.95 -15.13 -2.37
N ALA A 37 11.08 -14.91 -3.37
CA ALA A 37 11.46 -14.37 -4.68
C ALA A 37 11.45 -12.83 -4.71
N GLY A 38 11.11 -12.16 -3.60
CA GLY A 38 11.06 -10.70 -3.51
C GLY A 38 9.75 -10.10 -4.04
N GLU A 39 8.67 -10.86 -4.13
CA GLU A 39 7.35 -10.40 -4.56
C GLU A 39 6.27 -10.65 -3.49
N VAL A 40 5.20 -9.87 -3.53
CA VAL A 40 4.04 -10.02 -2.63
C VAL A 40 2.72 -9.94 -3.39
N SER A 41 1.70 -10.62 -2.86
CA SER A 41 0.31 -10.49 -3.30
C SER A 41 -0.50 -9.71 -2.26
N LEU A 42 -1.04 -8.57 -2.63
CA LEU A 42 -1.77 -7.68 -1.75
C LEU A 42 -3.27 -7.78 -2.01
N TYR A 43 -4.05 -8.07 -0.98
CA TYR A 43 -5.50 -8.26 -1.06
C TYR A 43 -6.24 -7.04 -0.54
N ARG A 44 -7.14 -6.47 -1.33
CA ARG A 44 -7.98 -5.35 -0.90
C ARG A 44 -9.44 -5.65 -1.19
N GLY A 45 -10.22 -5.85 -0.14
CA GLY A 45 -11.67 -5.88 -0.25
C GLY A 45 -12.23 -4.49 -0.51
N ILE A 46 -13.32 -4.43 -1.26
CA ILE A 46 -14.04 -3.19 -1.61
C ILE A 46 -15.49 -3.20 -1.10
N GLY A 47 -15.78 -4.08 -0.14
CA GLY A 47 -17.12 -4.22 0.45
C GLY A 47 -18.13 -4.70 -0.59
N GLN A 48 -19.23 -3.96 -0.72
CA GLN A 48 -20.30 -4.22 -1.68
C GLN A 48 -20.13 -3.45 -3.00
N ALA A 49 -19.08 -2.62 -3.12
CA ALA A 49 -18.81 -1.91 -4.37
C ALA A 49 -18.50 -2.92 -5.49
N THR A 50 -18.92 -2.62 -6.71
CA THR A 50 -18.71 -3.47 -7.89
C THR A 50 -17.57 -2.98 -8.77
N ARG A 51 -17.01 -1.80 -8.49
CA ARG A 51 -15.91 -1.19 -9.24
C ARG A 51 -14.87 -0.59 -8.31
N LEU A 52 -13.59 -0.78 -8.66
CA LEU A 52 -12.47 -0.10 -8.03
C LEU A 52 -11.71 0.73 -9.07
N ARG A 53 -11.54 2.03 -8.80
CA ARG A 53 -10.62 2.87 -9.57
C ARG A 53 -9.19 2.62 -9.08
N CYS A 54 -8.32 2.17 -9.98
CA CYS A 54 -6.90 1.94 -9.72
C CYS A 54 -6.07 2.91 -10.56
N LEU A 55 -5.16 3.65 -9.92
CA LEU A 55 -4.19 4.47 -10.65
C LEU A 55 -3.20 3.54 -11.35
N ARG A 56 -2.99 3.72 -12.66
CA ARG A 56 -2.00 2.97 -13.43
C ARG A 56 -1.34 3.88 -14.44
N PHE A 57 -0.01 3.86 -14.45
CA PHE A 57 0.80 4.64 -15.38
C PHE A 57 2.16 3.99 -15.56
N ARG A 58 2.82 4.31 -16.66
CA ARG A 58 4.22 3.98 -16.88
C ARG A 58 5.06 5.26 -16.77
N PRO A 59 6.12 5.28 -15.96
CA PRO A 59 6.96 6.47 -15.77
C PRO A 59 7.46 7.11 -17.06
N GLU A 60 7.82 6.28 -18.05
CA GLU A 60 8.33 6.70 -19.36
C GLU A 60 7.26 7.33 -20.27
N GLU A 61 5.97 7.15 -19.95
CA GLU A 61 4.84 7.72 -20.70
C GLU A 61 4.33 9.03 -20.05
N LEU A 62 4.88 9.45 -18.92
CA LEU A 62 4.47 10.67 -18.23
C LEU A 62 4.89 11.93 -19.00
N SER A 63 4.02 12.94 -19.02
CA SER A 63 4.39 14.29 -19.44
C SER A 63 5.52 14.84 -18.55
N PRO A 64 6.34 15.80 -19.02
CA PRO A 64 7.44 16.35 -18.21
C PRO A 64 6.98 16.89 -16.85
N ALA A 65 5.79 17.51 -16.80
CA ALA A 65 5.18 18.00 -15.56
C ALA A 65 4.81 16.84 -14.62
N ASN A 66 4.10 15.83 -15.13
CA ASN A 66 3.73 14.66 -14.32
C ASN A 66 4.95 13.81 -13.89
N GLY A 67 6.01 13.77 -14.69
CA GLY A 67 7.29 13.17 -14.32
C GLY A 67 8.02 13.92 -13.20
N GLU A 68 7.88 15.25 -13.11
CA GLU A 68 8.35 16.01 -11.95
C GLU A 68 7.51 15.71 -10.70
N VAL A 69 6.18 15.70 -10.84
CA VAL A 69 5.24 15.35 -9.76
C VAL A 69 5.55 13.96 -9.18
N TRP A 70 5.73 12.96 -10.03
CA TRP A 70 6.05 11.59 -9.59
C TRP A 70 7.40 11.51 -8.87
N ARG A 71 8.45 12.17 -9.37
CA ARG A 71 9.75 12.20 -8.69
C ARG A 71 9.68 12.90 -7.33
N LYS A 72 8.94 14.01 -7.25
CA LYS A 72 8.70 14.72 -5.99
C LYS A 72 7.91 13.86 -5.01
N TYR A 73 6.89 13.14 -5.48
CA TYR A 73 6.16 12.14 -4.70
C TYR A 73 7.07 11.03 -4.15
N LEU A 74 7.91 10.42 -5.00
CA LEU A 74 8.85 9.39 -4.56
C LEU A 74 9.86 9.91 -3.54
N ARG A 75 10.30 11.17 -3.69
CA ARG A 75 11.16 11.81 -2.70
C ARG A 75 10.46 11.93 -1.36
N VAL A 76 9.20 12.38 -1.33
CA VAL A 76 8.40 12.45 -0.10
C VAL A 76 8.24 11.06 0.53
N GLN A 77 7.96 10.01 -0.25
CA GLN A 77 7.89 8.64 0.26
C GLN A 77 9.22 8.19 0.88
N ALA A 78 10.35 8.52 0.26
CA ALA A 78 11.67 8.23 0.80
C ALA A 78 11.96 9.01 2.10
N ASP A 79 11.57 10.29 2.16
CA ASP A 79 11.74 11.12 3.36
C ASP A 79 10.88 10.58 4.52
N MET A 80 9.65 10.11 4.27
CA MET A 80 8.84 9.41 5.28
C MET A 80 9.49 8.13 5.81
N LEU A 81 10.36 7.51 5.02
CA LEU A 81 11.12 6.32 5.38
C LEU A 81 12.51 6.66 5.94
N SER A 82 12.88 7.93 6.07
CA SER A 82 14.26 8.29 6.42
C SER A 82 14.68 7.86 7.84
N ASP A 83 13.72 7.79 8.78
CA ASP A 83 13.94 7.27 10.13
C ASP A 83 12.72 6.50 10.64
N SER A 84 12.92 5.75 11.74
CA SER A 84 11.89 4.87 12.28
C SER A 84 10.72 5.60 12.93
N ILE A 85 10.93 6.76 13.55
CA ILE A 85 9.87 7.53 14.21
C ILE A 85 8.95 8.11 13.14
N LEU A 86 9.53 8.75 12.13
CA LEU A 86 8.76 9.34 11.04
C LEU A 86 8.03 8.26 10.22
N SER A 87 8.70 7.13 9.97
CA SER A 87 8.11 6.01 9.26
C SER A 87 6.94 5.40 10.01
N PHE A 88 7.09 5.20 11.32
CA PHE A 88 6.04 4.68 12.18
C PHE A 88 4.85 5.63 12.29
N ASN A 89 5.07 6.94 12.37
CA ASN A 89 3.95 7.89 12.40
C ASN A 89 3.22 7.91 11.05
N THR A 90 3.95 8.13 9.96
CA THR A 90 3.36 8.35 8.62
C THR A 90 2.74 7.10 7.99
N ILE A 91 3.08 5.88 8.44
CA ILE A 91 2.47 4.65 7.88
C ILE A 91 1.01 4.50 8.34
N HIS A 92 0.65 5.04 9.51
CA HIS A 92 -0.70 4.98 10.05
C HIS A 92 -1.59 6.15 9.56
N ASP A 93 -0.98 7.27 9.13
CA ASP A 93 -1.68 8.41 8.51
C ASP A 93 -2.66 7.96 7.43
N ARG A 94 -3.89 8.48 7.47
CA ARG A 94 -4.89 8.33 6.39
C ARG A 94 -5.14 6.89 5.93
N LEU A 95 -4.81 5.86 6.71
CA LEU A 95 -4.96 4.47 6.27
C LEU A 95 -6.41 4.19 5.87
N LYS A 96 -6.67 3.96 4.58
CA LYS A 96 -8.02 3.74 4.05
C LYS A 96 -8.34 2.25 3.93
N ARG A 97 -9.02 1.74 4.96
CA ARG A 97 -9.79 0.50 4.88
C ARG A 97 -11.11 0.72 4.14
N CYS A 98 -11.68 -0.34 3.59
CA CYS A 98 -13.00 -0.27 2.96
C CYS A 98 -14.14 -0.10 3.99
N GLU A 99 -13.96 -0.61 5.21
CA GLU A 99 -15.00 -0.76 6.24
C GLU A 99 -15.16 0.46 7.16
N THR A 100 -14.06 1.09 7.58
CA THR A 100 -14.09 2.11 8.65
C THR A 100 -13.97 3.54 8.16
N ALA A 101 -13.72 3.74 6.86
CA ALA A 101 -13.08 4.96 6.37
C ALA A 101 -11.79 5.27 7.17
N GLY A 102 -11.04 6.30 6.79
CA GLY A 102 -9.67 6.48 7.29
C GLY A 102 -9.53 6.45 8.82
N LEU A 103 -8.53 5.76 9.34
CA LEU A 103 -8.11 5.96 10.73
C LEU A 103 -7.56 7.38 10.87
N ARG A 104 -8.20 8.17 11.73
CA ARG A 104 -7.82 9.55 12.04
C ARG A 104 -7.17 9.56 13.42
N ASP A 105 -5.86 9.35 13.47
CA ASP A 105 -5.06 9.51 14.69
C ASP A 105 -4.76 10.99 15.02
N GLY A 106 -5.10 11.90 14.10
CA GLY A 106 -4.98 13.35 14.30
C GLY A 106 -3.61 13.92 13.92
N THR A 107 -2.69 13.08 13.44
CA THR A 107 -1.39 13.47 12.92
C THR A 107 -1.42 13.37 11.40
N TRP A 108 -1.23 14.49 10.68
CA TRP A 108 -1.16 14.51 9.21
C TRP A 108 0.28 14.79 8.77
N VAL A 109 1.24 14.12 9.43
CA VAL A 109 2.68 14.37 9.22
C VAL A 109 3.06 14.11 7.77
N GLY A 110 2.46 13.10 7.14
CA GLY A 110 2.66 12.84 5.72
C GLY A 110 2.19 13.98 4.83
N ASP A 111 1.03 14.59 5.11
CA ASP A 111 0.50 15.71 4.33
C ASP A 111 1.35 16.98 4.51
N GLU A 112 1.87 17.20 5.73
CA GLU A 112 2.81 18.29 6.02
C GLU A 112 4.09 18.14 5.20
N LEU A 113 4.67 16.93 5.15
CA LEU A 113 5.85 16.64 4.32
C LEU A 113 5.57 16.84 2.82
N ALA A 114 4.41 16.40 2.33
CA ALA A 114 4.01 16.63 0.94
C ALA A 114 3.90 18.13 0.64
N THR A 115 3.30 18.90 1.55
CA THR A 115 3.15 20.36 1.41
C THR A 115 4.51 21.05 1.42
N GLN A 116 5.41 20.68 2.34
CA GLN A 116 6.77 21.22 2.43
C GLN A 116 7.60 20.92 1.18
N ALA A 117 7.41 19.74 0.58
CA ALA A 117 8.03 19.38 -0.69
C ALA A 117 7.40 20.09 -1.90
N GLY A 118 6.28 20.82 -1.72
CA GLY A 118 5.54 21.48 -2.79
C GLY A 118 4.83 20.48 -3.71
N LEU A 119 4.33 19.37 -3.16
CA LEU A 119 3.45 18.41 -3.84
C LEU A 119 2.00 18.79 -3.57
N ASP A 120 1.27 19.23 -4.60
CA ASP A 120 -0.13 19.63 -4.45
C ASP A 120 -1.06 18.41 -4.36
N ILE A 121 -1.30 17.96 -3.14
CA ILE A 121 -2.19 16.83 -2.84
C ILE A 121 -3.65 17.24 -2.63
N GLN A 122 -3.98 18.53 -2.70
CA GLN A 122 -5.33 19.06 -2.42
C GLN A 122 -6.11 19.31 -3.71
N SER A 123 -5.47 19.93 -4.70
CA SER A 123 -6.10 20.20 -6.00
C SER A 123 -6.36 18.90 -6.77
N PRO A 124 -7.40 18.84 -7.61
CA PRO A 124 -7.54 17.75 -8.58
C PRO A 124 -6.30 17.69 -9.48
N GLY A 125 -5.75 16.50 -9.68
CA GLY A 125 -4.58 16.29 -10.54
C GLY A 125 -3.80 15.03 -10.17
N PHE A 126 -2.74 14.75 -10.92
CA PHE A 126 -1.94 13.53 -10.75
C PHE A 126 -1.31 13.40 -9.35
N ALA A 127 -0.84 14.51 -8.77
CA ALA A 127 -0.26 14.52 -7.42
C ALA A 127 -1.24 14.01 -6.36
N ARG A 128 -2.50 14.48 -6.42
CA ARG A 128 -3.56 14.01 -5.53
C ARG A 128 -3.92 12.55 -5.79
N ASP A 129 -3.98 12.12 -7.05
CA ASP A 129 -4.28 10.72 -7.38
C ASP A 129 -3.18 9.77 -6.87
N LEU A 130 -1.90 10.13 -7.04
CA LEU A 130 -0.75 9.41 -6.47
C LEU A 130 -0.87 9.31 -4.95
N TRP A 131 -1.12 10.45 -4.30
CA TRP A 131 -1.27 10.49 -2.85
C TRP A 131 -2.41 9.59 -2.37
N HIS A 132 -3.56 9.66 -3.02
CA HIS A 132 -4.73 8.86 -2.68
C HIS A 132 -4.50 7.36 -2.90
N ALA A 133 -3.78 6.98 -3.97
CA ALA A 133 -3.41 5.59 -4.22
C ALA A 133 -2.49 5.05 -3.11
N ALA A 134 -1.50 5.83 -2.69
CA ALA A 134 -0.58 5.48 -1.60
C ALA A 134 -1.27 5.22 -0.26
N GLN A 135 -2.41 5.90 0.01
CA GLN A 135 -3.15 5.74 1.27
C GLN A 135 -4.11 4.55 1.28
N GLN A 136 -4.21 3.78 0.18
CA GLN A 136 -5.01 2.56 0.18
C GLN A 136 -4.33 1.47 1.01
N SER A 137 -5.09 0.89 1.95
CA SER A 137 -4.66 -0.28 2.71
C SER A 137 -4.92 -1.57 1.94
N TYR A 138 -4.00 -2.52 2.05
CA TYR A 138 -4.11 -3.88 1.55
C TYR A 138 -3.72 -4.85 2.65
N SER A 139 -4.12 -6.10 2.54
CA SER A 139 -3.70 -7.19 3.42
C SER A 139 -2.69 -8.10 2.73
N LEU A 140 -1.72 -8.61 3.49
CA LEU A 140 -0.82 -9.70 3.11
C LEU A 140 -1.44 -11.08 3.36
N GLU A 141 -2.62 -11.16 3.98
CA GLU A 141 -3.35 -12.41 4.17
C GLU A 141 -4.63 -12.41 3.33
N ARG A 142 -4.85 -13.50 2.59
CA ARG A 142 -6.00 -13.65 1.72
C ARG A 142 -7.29 -13.57 2.51
N VAL A 143 -7.36 -14.22 3.68
CA VAL A 143 -8.58 -14.30 4.48
C VAL A 143 -9.09 -12.91 4.89
N MET A 144 -8.19 -11.97 5.21
CA MET A 144 -8.59 -10.61 5.56
C MET A 144 -9.15 -9.87 4.33
N GLY A 145 -8.48 -10.00 3.18
CA GLY A 145 -8.95 -9.43 1.92
C GLY A 145 -10.32 -9.95 1.45
N VAL A 146 -10.58 -11.24 1.66
CA VAL A 146 -11.76 -11.95 1.10
C VAL A 146 -12.93 -11.99 2.08
N VAL A 147 -12.66 -12.28 3.36
CA VAL A 147 -13.71 -12.55 4.35
C VAL A 147 -14.03 -11.30 5.15
N LYS A 148 -13.00 -10.57 5.59
CA LYS A 148 -13.20 -9.38 6.44
C LYS A 148 -13.68 -8.18 5.64
N PHE A 149 -13.09 -7.96 4.47
CA PHE A 149 -13.27 -6.72 3.70
C PHE A 149 -14.33 -6.79 2.58
N GLY A 150 -15.14 -7.85 2.57
CA GLY A 150 -16.31 -8.01 1.71
C GLY A 150 -16.14 -8.99 0.54
N PRO A 151 -17.25 -9.40 -0.12
CA PRO A 151 -17.24 -10.44 -1.14
C PRO A 151 -16.46 -10.06 -2.40
N HIS A 152 -16.32 -8.76 -2.67
CA HIS A 152 -15.59 -8.23 -3.81
C HIS A 152 -14.22 -7.73 -3.37
N HIS A 153 -13.18 -8.17 -4.07
CA HIS A 153 -11.82 -7.77 -3.76
C HIS A 153 -10.93 -7.73 -5.00
N VAL A 154 -9.82 -7.01 -4.87
CA VAL A 154 -8.72 -7.03 -5.83
C VAL A 154 -7.49 -7.68 -5.21
N VAL A 155 -6.70 -8.33 -6.06
CA VAL A 155 -5.38 -8.85 -5.73
C VAL A 155 -4.37 -8.09 -6.57
N VAL A 156 -3.36 -7.50 -5.92
CA VAL A 156 -2.32 -6.71 -6.57
C VAL A 156 -0.97 -7.39 -6.35
N LYS A 157 -0.19 -7.57 -7.42
CA LYS A 157 1.20 -8.04 -7.30
C LYS A 157 2.18 -6.90 -7.46
N THR A 158 3.19 -6.88 -6.60
CA THR A 158 4.23 -5.86 -6.61
C THR A 158 5.49 -6.39 -5.92
N PRO A 159 6.68 -5.81 -6.17
CA PRO A 159 7.88 -6.16 -5.43
C PRO A 159 7.70 -5.96 -3.93
N LEU A 160 8.27 -6.85 -3.13
CA LEU A 160 8.29 -6.76 -1.68
C LEU A 160 8.95 -5.44 -1.21
N SER A 161 9.91 -4.91 -1.96
CA SER A 161 10.51 -3.60 -1.68
C SER A 161 9.57 -2.41 -1.88
N ASN A 162 8.44 -2.60 -2.55
CA ASN A 162 7.48 -1.55 -2.90
C ASN A 162 6.32 -1.43 -1.89
N ILE A 163 6.42 -2.07 -0.73
CA ILE A 163 5.39 -1.98 0.31
C ILE A 163 5.90 -1.36 1.60
N ARG A 164 4.97 -0.78 2.35
CA ARG A 164 5.15 -0.40 3.74
C ARG A 164 4.20 -1.19 4.62
N ILE A 165 4.71 -1.92 5.61
CA ILE A 165 3.88 -2.66 6.56
C ILE A 165 3.48 -1.76 7.74
N THR A 166 2.22 -1.86 8.13
CA THR A 166 1.71 -1.23 9.35
C THR A 166 1.96 -2.16 10.54
N THR A 167 1.77 -1.67 11.75
CA THR A 167 1.68 -2.53 12.94
C THR A 167 0.38 -2.21 13.66
N PHE A 168 -0.70 -2.80 13.16
CA PHE A 168 -2.00 -2.69 13.81
C PHE A 168 -2.20 -3.77 14.87
N PHE A 169 -2.72 -3.34 16.02
CA PHE A 169 -3.14 -4.21 17.11
C PHE A 169 -4.21 -5.24 16.72
N ALA A 170 -4.87 -5.07 15.56
CA ALA A 170 -5.96 -5.93 15.11
C ALA A 170 -5.51 -7.16 14.26
N GLY A 171 -4.21 -7.32 13.98
CA GLY A 171 -3.69 -8.53 13.31
C GLY A 171 -4.14 -8.70 11.85
N GLU A 172 -4.39 -7.61 11.13
CA GLU A 172 -4.99 -7.62 9.79
C GLU A 172 -3.97 -7.73 8.65
N SER A 173 -2.70 -7.92 8.98
CA SER A 173 -1.63 -8.06 8.00
C SER A 173 -1.53 -6.92 6.97
N GLU A 174 -1.75 -5.69 7.43
CA GLU A 174 -1.94 -4.51 6.60
C GLU A 174 -0.64 -3.88 6.07
N ALA A 175 -0.66 -3.57 4.77
CA ALA A 175 0.41 -2.88 4.06
C ALA A 175 -0.14 -1.80 3.10
N LYS A 176 0.69 -0.82 2.78
CA LYS A 176 0.47 0.19 1.73
C LYS A 176 1.47 0.01 0.59
N ILE A 177 1.05 0.33 -0.63
CA ILE A 177 1.93 0.38 -1.79
C ILE A 177 2.64 1.74 -1.84
N VAL A 178 3.96 1.74 -2.03
CA VAL A 178 4.78 2.96 -2.10
C VAL A 178 4.70 3.60 -3.48
N ASP A 179 4.90 2.84 -4.55
CA ASP A 179 4.88 3.35 -5.92
C ASP A 179 3.88 2.54 -6.77
N PRO A 180 2.73 3.14 -7.13
CA PRO A 180 1.73 2.47 -7.96
C PRO A 180 2.25 2.04 -9.34
N SER A 181 3.32 2.63 -9.87
CA SER A 181 3.89 2.21 -11.17
C SER A 181 4.60 0.85 -11.10
N GLN A 182 4.95 0.38 -9.91
CA GLN A 182 5.58 -0.94 -9.69
C GLN A 182 4.56 -2.06 -9.45
N ILE A 183 3.28 -1.80 -9.71
CA ILE A 183 2.25 -2.84 -9.72
C ILE A 183 2.35 -3.62 -11.04
N SER A 184 2.68 -4.90 -10.96
CA SER A 184 2.82 -5.78 -12.12
C SER A 184 1.49 -6.38 -12.56
N GLU A 185 0.61 -6.69 -11.62
CA GLU A 185 -0.67 -7.35 -11.88
C GLU A 185 -1.77 -6.80 -10.98
N VAL A 186 -2.99 -6.68 -11.52
CA VAL A 186 -4.21 -6.42 -10.76
C VAL A 186 -5.27 -7.41 -11.23
N GLN A 187 -5.70 -8.29 -10.33
CA GLN A 187 -6.79 -9.24 -10.55
C GLN A 187 -8.03 -8.76 -9.81
N ALA A 188 -9.18 -8.77 -10.48
CA ALA A 188 -10.47 -8.45 -9.89
C ALA A 188 -11.26 -9.74 -9.59
N VAL A 189 -11.88 -9.82 -8.42
CA VAL A 189 -12.70 -10.97 -8.01
C VAL A 189 -14.05 -10.46 -7.55
N GLY A 190 -15.10 -10.77 -8.32
CA GLY A 190 -16.46 -10.29 -8.07
C GLY A 190 -16.67 -8.80 -8.36
N CYS A 191 -15.69 -8.10 -8.94
CA CYS A 191 -15.77 -6.69 -9.31
C CYS A 191 -15.04 -6.38 -10.62
N GLU A 192 -15.16 -5.13 -11.08
CA GLU A 192 -14.41 -4.55 -12.19
C GLU A 192 -13.32 -3.59 -11.67
N VAL A 193 -12.24 -3.43 -12.43
CA VAL A 193 -11.18 -2.46 -12.15
C VAL A 193 -11.09 -1.45 -13.27
N ASP A 194 -11.31 -0.18 -12.92
CA ASP A 194 -11.17 0.95 -13.82
C ASP A 194 -9.76 1.52 -13.68
N PHE A 195 -8.91 1.28 -14.67
CA PHE A 195 -7.58 1.87 -14.69
C PHE A 195 -7.66 3.34 -15.09
N ALA A 196 -7.36 4.22 -14.14
CA ALA A 196 -7.31 5.65 -14.39
C ALA A 196 -5.92 6.06 -14.87
N PRO A 197 -5.80 6.73 -16.03
CA PRO A 197 -4.54 7.33 -16.44
C PRO A 197 -4.18 8.51 -15.51
N PRO A 198 -2.91 8.96 -15.52
CA PRO A 198 -2.52 10.22 -14.92
C PRO A 198 -3.42 11.35 -15.45
N MET A 199 -3.98 12.15 -14.56
CA MET A 199 -4.64 13.39 -14.96
C MET A 199 -3.57 14.42 -15.35
N GLU A 200 -3.77 15.12 -16.46
CA GLU A 200 -2.96 16.30 -16.83
C GLU A 200 -3.23 17.49 -15.90
#